data_AF-A0A2H0NKI3-F1
#
_entry.id   AF-A0A2H0NKI3-F1
#
_cell.length_a   1.000
_cell.length_b   1.000
_cell.length_c   1.000
_cell.angle_alpha   90.00
_cell.angle_beta   90.00
_cell.angle_gamma   90.00
#
_symmetry.space_group_name_H-M   'P 1'
#
loop_
_entity.id
_entity.type
_entity.pdbx_description
1 polymer ?
#
loop_
_entity_poly.entity_id
_entity_poly.type
_entity_poly.pdbx_seq_one_letter_code
_entity_poly.pdbx_strand_id
1 'polypeptide(L)' 'MISYEFPLNERVRTMLRLEDLFTRVERFIARADRTDHHAALGVLFEILEVASRADLKSDLL' A
#
# COMPACT_ATOMS: atom_id res chain seq x y z
N MET A 1 -21.48 -0.11 -10.05
CA MET A 1 -20.76 -0.55 -11.28
C MET A 1 -19.41 -1.08 -10.83
N ILE A 2 -18.97 -2.23 -11.33
CA ILE A 2 -17.66 -2.81 -10.96
C ILE A 2 -16.60 -2.22 -11.89
N SER A 3 -15.46 -1.77 -11.35
CA SER A 3 -14.31 -1.26 -12.10
C SER A 3 -13.13 -2.20 -11.92
N TYR A 4 -12.33 -2.37 -12.97
CA TYR A 4 -11.11 -3.18 -12.96
C TYR A 4 -9.97 -2.35 -13.53
N GLU A 5 -8.82 -2.41 -12.85
CA GLU A 5 -7.60 -1.74 -13.28
C GLU A 5 -6.54 -2.79 -13.59
N PHE A 6 -5.78 -2.56 -14.66
CA PHE A 6 -4.69 -3.43 -15.06
C PHE A 6 -3.42 -2.60 -15.32
N PRO A 7 -2.34 -2.81 -14.54
CA PRO A 7 -1.12 -2.05 -14.72
C PRO A 7 -0.40 -2.44 -16.00
N LEU A 8 -0.13 -1.47 -16.87
CA LEU A 8 0.56 -1.68 -18.15
C LEU A 8 2.09 -1.68 -18.04
N ASN A 9 2.64 -1.30 -16.88
CA ASN A 9 4.07 -1.37 -16.59
C ASN A 9 4.31 -1.56 -15.09
N GLU A 10 5.56 -1.88 -14.72
CA GLU A 10 5.92 -2.21 -13.34
C GLU A 10 5.82 -1.00 -12.38
N ARG A 11 6.05 0.21 -12.90
CA ARG A 11 5.88 1.45 -12.13
C ARG A 11 4.42 1.62 -11.71
N VAL A 12 3.48 1.52 -12.65
CA VAL A 12 2.03 1.60 -12.36
C VAL A 12 1.60 0.46 -11.44
N ARG A 13 2.12 -0.76 -11.63
CA ARG A 13 1.85 -1.88 -10.72
C ARG A 13 2.28 -1.57 -9.28
N THR A 14 3.47 -1.02 -9.11
CA THR A 14 4.01 -0.64 -7.81
C THR A 14 3.18 0.46 -7.16
N MET A 15 2.76 1.46 -7.94
CA MET A 15 1.92 2.56 -7.45
C MET A 15 0.53 2.07 -7.02
N LEU A 16 -0.15 1.25 -7.83
CA LEU A 16 -1.44 0.65 -7.46
C LEU A 16 -1.33 -0.23 -6.21
N ARG A 17 -0.23 -0.98 -6.07
CA ARG A 17 0.03 -1.77 -4.87
C ARG A 17 0.22 -0.89 -3.64
N LEU A 18 0.96 0.21 -3.76
CA LEU A 18 1.15 1.16 -2.65
C LEU A 18 -0.15 1.83 -2.25
N GLU A 19 -0.97 2.25 -3.21
CA GLU A 19 -2.30 2.82 -2.97
C GLU A 19 -3.19 1.87 -2.14
N ASP A 20 -3.26 0.58 -2.53
CA ASP A 20 -4.03 -0.43 -1.80
C ASP A 20 -3.49 -0.62 -0.38
N LEU A 21 -2.16 -0.69 -0.22
CA LEU A 21 -1.53 -0.84 1.09
C LEU A 21 -1.80 0.37 2.01
N PHE A 22 -1.71 1.60 1.48
CA PHE A 22 -2.05 2.80 2.24
C PHE A 22 -3.53 2.83 2.64
N THR A 23 -4.42 2.51 1.71
CA THR A 23 -5.85 2.38 1.99
C THR A 23 -6.12 1.34 3.09
N ARG A 24 -5.38 0.23 3.08
CA ARG A 24 -5.53 -0.85 4.05
C ARG A 24 -4.99 -0.46 5.43
N VAL A 25 -3.84 0.21 5.53
CA VAL A 25 -3.31 0.65 6.84
C VAL A 25 -4.21 1.70 7.47
N GLU A 26 -4.73 2.65 6.68
CA GLU A 26 -5.68 3.67 7.14
C GLU A 26 -6.94 3.06 7.76
N ARG A 27 -7.46 1.98 7.15
CA ARG A 27 -8.61 1.24 7.71
C ARG A 27 -8.30 0.60 9.06
N PHE A 28 -7.11 0.04 9.24
CA PHE A 28 -6.75 -0.63 10.49
C PHE A 28 -6.39 0.33 11.62
N ILE A 29 -5.73 1.46 11.33
CA ILE A 29 -5.43 2.47 12.36
C ILE A 29 -6.68 3.18 12.87
N ALA A 30 -7.73 3.28 12.04
CA ALA A 30 -9.00 3.92 12.41
C ALA A 30 -9.86 3.06 13.36
N ARG A 31 -9.52 1.78 13.55
CA ARG A 31 -10.24 0.86 14.44
C ARG A 31 -9.60 0.82 15.82
N ALA A 32 -10.38 0.45 16.83
CA ALA A 32 -9.96 0.46 18.24
C ALA A 32 -9.49 -0.91 18.77
N ASP A 33 -9.63 -1.99 17.99
CA ASP A 33 -9.22 -3.32 18.43
C ASP A 33 -7.69 -3.47 18.36
N ARG A 34 -7.12 -4.12 19.37
CA ARG A 34 -5.69 -4.44 19.43
C ARG A 34 -5.25 -5.30 18.25
N THR A 35 -6.11 -6.20 17.78
CA THR A 35 -5.85 -7.07 16.63
C THR A 35 -5.80 -6.27 15.33
N ASP A 36 -6.63 -5.24 15.17
CA ASP A 36 -6.57 -4.32 14.03
C ASP A 36 -5.26 -3.52 14.05
N HIS A 37 -4.83 -3.02 15.20
CA HIS A 37 -3.52 -2.33 15.30
C HIS A 37 -2.33 -3.25 14.99
N HIS A 38 -2.37 -4.52 15.42
CA HIS A 38 -1.36 -5.50 15.02
C HIS A 38 -1.37 -5.74 13.50
N ALA A 39 -2.55 -5.80 12.89
CA ALA A 39 -2.67 -5.89 11.44
C ALA A 39 -2.11 -4.64 10.74
N ALA A 40 -2.33 -3.44 11.29
CA ALA A 40 -1.75 -2.19 10.78
C ALA A 40 -0.21 -2.24 10.73
N LEU A 41 0.44 -2.78 11.76
CA LEU A 41 1.90 -2.96 11.78
C LEU A 41 2.37 -3.90 10.66
N GLY A 42 1.64 -4.98 10.41
CA GLY A 42 1.93 -5.89 9.29
C GLY A 42 1.90 -5.15 7.94
N VAL A 43 0.86 -4.36 7.70
CA VAL A 43 0.73 -3.57 6.48
C VAL A 43 1.83 -2.51 6.37
N LEU A 44 2.25 -1.90 7.48
CA LEU A 44 3.36 -0.94 7.51
C LEU A 44 4.67 -1.59 7.02
N PHE A 45 4.95 -2.83 7.42
CA PHE A 45 6.13 -3.56 6.93
C PHE A 45 6.02 -3.92 5.44
N GLU A 46 4.82 -4.27 4.95
CA GLU A 46 4.59 -4.47 3.51
C GLU A 46 4.86 -3.19 2.71
N ILE A 47 4.41 -2.02 3.20
CA ILE A 47 4.70 -0.72 2.58
C ILE A 47 6.21 -0.47 2.53
N LEU A 48 6.90 -0.68 3.65
CA LEU A 48 8.36 -0.50 3.73
C LEU A 48 9.10 -1.40 2.74
N GLU A 49 8.68 -2.67 2.61
CA GLU A 49 9.29 -3.61 1.67
C GLU A 49 9.16 -3.12 0.22
N VAL A 50 7.96 -2.70 -0.19
CA VAL A 50 7.72 -2.17 -1.54
C VAL A 50 8.50 -0.88 -1.77
N ALA A 51 8.46 0.03 -0.79
CA ALA A 51 9.12 1.32 -0.89
C ALA A 51 10.65 1.25 -0.90
N SER A 52 11.23 0.22 -0.29
CA SER A 52 12.69 0.02 -0.28
C SER A 52 13.26 -0.50 -1.60
N ARG A 53 12.43 -1.14 -2.45
CA ARG A 53 12.85 -1.76 -3.71
C ARG A 53 12.67 -0.85 -4.92
N ALA A 54 11.70 0.05 -4.86
CA ALA A 54 11.43 1.03 -5.89
C ALA A 54 12.18 2.34 -5.60
N ASP A 55 12.73 2.98 -6.63
CA ASP A 55 13.22 4.36 -6.48
C ASP A 55 12.04 5.33 -6.48
N LEU A 56 11.24 5.27 -5.42
CA LEU A 56 10.01 6.05 -5.28
C LEU A 56 10.22 7.54 -5.41
N LYS A 57 11.42 8.03 -5.04
CA LYS A 57 11.73 9.45 -5.11
C LYS A 57 11.84 9.91 -6.56
N SER A 58 12.51 9.14 -7.42
CA SER A 58 12.59 9.47 -8.85
C SER A 58 11.30 9.14 -9.60
N ASP A 59 10.53 8.15 -9.14
CA ASP A 59 9.23 7.81 -9.74
C ASP A 59 8.10 8.82 -9.42
N LEU A 60 8.25 9.64 -8.38
CA LEU A 60 7.25 10.65 -7.96
C LEU A 60 7.60 12.09 -8.38
N LEU A 61 8.85 12.36 -8.74
CA LEU A 61 9.35 13.69 -9.15
C LEU A 61 9.54 13.77 -10.67
#